data_AF-A0A7W9T1U8-F1
#
_entry.id   AF-A0A7W9T1U8-F1
#
_cell.length_a   1.000
_cell.length_b   1.000
_cell.length_c   1.000
_cell.angle_alpha   90.00
_cell.angle_beta   90.00
_cell.angle_gamma   90.00
#
_symmetry.space_group_name_H-M   'P 1'
#
loop_
_entity.id
_entity.type
_entity.pdbx_description
1 polymer ?
#
loop_
_entity_poly.entity_id
_entity_poly.type
_entity_poly.pdbx_seq_one_letter_code
_entity_poly.pdbx_strand_id
1 'polypeptide(L)'
;MRNLPLLFCLLLAAVLFTRPARGQELQAEVTVTTENVTISDRQLVQQMRNDMQTFLNTRTFTNQAYRPEERIRCRFFVGITEIPQNGTYRATVRIVSTRPVYGTGYETNLLSFADRGWIFNYSPQNPIDYSENTFVGNLSSLLSFYAYVIIGMDQDSFAPLSGSPYYDRARTIVTNAASQNVTTEADEGWKDSNNANRYNLLNNLQDPQLQAFRATLYAYHRQGMDIFITKPEEARANIATSLRGIQEAVVRRPNTLLARAFFSTKADEMANIFRTSPDQEQKVAVATLLSETDPTNSAKYQAILRQP
;
A
#
# COMPACT_ATOMS: atom_id res chain seq x y z
N MET A 1 -37.99 35.99 28.29
CA MET A 1 -38.25 34.85 27.37
C MET A 1 -38.15 35.21 25.87
N ARG A 2 -37.73 36.44 25.49
CA ARG A 2 -37.80 36.92 24.09
C ARG A 2 -36.69 36.43 23.14
N ASN A 3 -35.62 35.82 23.68
CA ASN A 3 -34.45 35.39 22.89
C ASN A 3 -34.35 33.86 22.72
N LEU A 4 -35.27 33.09 23.30
CA LEU A 4 -35.30 31.63 23.22
C LEU A 4 -35.43 31.09 21.77
N PRO A 5 -36.27 31.66 20.88
CA PRO A 5 -36.34 31.17 19.49
C PRO A 5 -35.07 31.51 18.70
N LEU A 6 -34.39 32.62 19.03
CA LEU A 6 -33.13 33.01 18.40
C LEU A 6 -32.00 32.04 18.79
N LEU A 7 -31.96 31.63 20.06
CA LEU A 7 -31.01 30.64 20.56
C LEU A 7 -31.23 29.26 19.92
N PHE A 8 -32.50 28.87 19.73
CA PHE A 8 -32.87 27.62 19.06
C PHE A 8 -32.48 27.63 17.58
N CYS A 9 -32.70 28.73 16.86
CA CYS A 9 -32.25 28.87 15.47
C CYS A 9 -30.73 28.84 15.33
N LEU A 10 -29.98 29.45 16.27
CA LEU A 10 -28.52 29.39 16.31
C LEU A 10 -27.99 27.97 16.57
N LEU A 11 -28.65 27.22 17.47
CA LEU A 11 -28.34 25.81 17.73
C LEU A 11 -28.66 24.91 16.52
N LEU A 12 -29.79 25.13 15.85
CA LEU A 12 -30.18 24.38 14.66
C LEU A 12 -29.23 24.68 13.47
N ALA A 13 -28.81 25.93 13.32
CA ALA A 13 -27.80 26.32 12.32
C ALA A 13 -26.43 25.69 12.64
N ALA A 14 -26.02 25.64 13.90
CA ALA A 14 -24.77 24.99 14.31
C ALA A 14 -24.75 23.48 13.99
N VAL A 15 -25.88 22.79 14.10
CA VAL A 15 -26.03 21.37 13.72
C VAL A 15 -26.02 21.17 12.20
N LEU A 16 -26.52 22.13 11.42
CA LEU A 16 -26.49 22.07 9.95
C LEU A 16 -25.12 22.39 9.34
N PHE A 17 -24.22 23.05 10.09
CA PHE A 17 -22.85 23.36 9.66
C PHE A 17 -21.79 22.37 10.14
N THR A 18 -22.15 21.30 10.87
CA THR A 18 -21.21 20.21 11.11
C THR A 18 -21.00 19.45 9.80
N ARG A 19 -19.96 19.84 9.05
CA ARG A 19 -19.44 18.98 7.99
C ARG A 19 -19.10 17.63 8.65
N PRO A 20 -19.51 16.48 8.08
CA PRO A 20 -19.03 15.21 8.60
C PRO A 20 -17.51 15.30 8.61
N ALA A 21 -16.90 14.94 9.74
CA ALA A 21 -15.45 14.80 9.83
C ALA A 21 -15.06 13.87 8.67
N ARG A 22 -14.47 14.46 7.62
CA ARG A 22 -14.07 13.72 6.43
C ARG A 22 -12.98 12.76 6.90
N GLY A 23 -13.22 11.48 6.66
CA GLY A 23 -12.53 10.40 7.34
C GLY A 23 -11.01 10.45 7.15
N GLN A 24 -10.34 9.78 8.07
CA GLN A 24 -8.95 9.38 7.96
C GLN A 24 -8.98 8.00 7.31
N GLU A 25 -8.55 7.91 6.05
CA GLU A 25 -8.67 6.66 5.26
C GLU A 25 -7.74 5.57 5.78
N LEU A 26 -6.60 5.98 6.33
CA LEU A 26 -5.56 5.09 6.82
C LEU A 26 -5.68 4.90 8.33
N GLN A 27 -5.32 3.69 8.75
CA GLN A 27 -4.88 3.38 10.10
C GLN A 27 -3.42 2.94 10.00
N ALA A 28 -2.54 3.93 9.91
CA ALA A 28 -1.10 3.74 9.78
C ALA A 28 -0.43 3.59 11.15
N GLU A 29 0.44 2.60 11.26
CA GLU A 29 1.39 2.45 12.35
C GLU A 29 2.81 2.66 11.79
N VAL A 30 3.55 3.58 12.40
CA VAL A 30 4.93 3.87 11.98
C VAL A 30 5.88 3.42 13.09
N THR A 31 6.90 2.68 12.70
CA THR A 31 8.05 2.35 13.54
C THR A 31 9.30 2.97 12.92
N VAL A 32 10.10 3.66 13.73
CA VAL A 32 11.39 4.22 13.30
C VAL A 32 12.49 3.58 14.15
N THR A 33 13.46 2.96 13.49
CA THR A 33 14.65 2.36 14.10
C THR A 33 15.91 2.94 13.46
N THR A 34 17.05 2.75 14.11
CA THR A 34 18.36 3.12 13.57
C THR A 34 19.15 1.84 13.25
N GLU A 35 19.68 1.74 12.05
CA GLU A 35 20.43 0.59 11.55
C GLU A 35 21.89 0.98 11.35
N ASN A 36 22.76 0.56 12.27
CA ASN A 36 24.19 0.87 12.23
C ASN A 36 24.53 2.37 12.28
N VAL A 37 23.60 3.21 12.73
CA VAL A 37 23.77 4.65 12.96
C VAL A 37 23.37 4.99 14.39
N THR A 38 24.07 5.94 15.00
CA THR A 38 23.76 6.44 16.35
C THR A 38 23.13 7.83 16.26
N ILE A 39 21.92 7.96 16.79
CA ILE A 39 21.29 9.26 17.07
C ILE A 39 21.33 9.46 18.58
N SER A 40 22.09 10.46 19.03
CA SER A 40 22.27 10.74 20.46
C SER A 40 20.96 11.12 21.15
N ASP A 41 20.10 11.86 20.45
CA ASP A 41 18.79 12.26 20.93
C ASP A 41 17.73 11.20 20.60
N ARG A 42 17.38 10.37 21.59
CA ARG A 42 16.30 9.37 21.43
C ARG A 42 14.92 10.00 21.30
N GLN A 43 14.72 11.23 21.82
CA GLN A 43 13.43 11.92 21.68
C GLN A 43 13.17 12.31 20.23
N LEU A 44 14.22 12.67 19.49
CA LEU A 44 14.13 12.97 18.06
C LEU A 44 13.53 11.83 17.25
N VAL A 45 13.97 10.58 17.48
CA VAL A 45 13.44 9.39 16.79
C VAL A 45 11.98 9.13 17.15
N GLN A 46 11.63 9.30 18.44
CA GLN A 46 10.26 9.14 18.90
C GLN A 46 9.32 10.22 18.31
N GLN A 47 9.78 11.46 18.21
CA GLN A 47 9.02 12.54 17.59
C GLN A 47 8.85 12.30 16.09
N MET A 48 9.92 11.89 15.38
CA MET A 48 9.86 11.54 13.96
C MET A 48 8.81 10.46 13.69
N ARG A 49 8.80 9.40 14.51
CA ARG A 49 7.81 8.33 14.45
C ARG A 49 6.38 8.87 14.63
N ASN A 50 6.17 9.69 15.66
CA ASN A 50 4.87 10.28 15.97
C ASN A 50 4.38 11.23 14.86
N ASP A 51 5.27 12.04 14.29
CA ASP A 51 4.92 13.02 13.27
C ASP A 51 4.57 12.34 11.94
N MET A 52 5.34 11.33 11.51
CA MET A 52 5.02 10.51 10.33
C MET A 52 3.66 9.80 10.51
N GLN A 53 3.42 9.22 11.69
CA GLN A 53 2.17 8.53 11.99
C GLN A 53 1.00 9.51 12.04
N THR A 54 1.17 10.68 12.65
CA THR A 54 0.17 11.74 12.68
C THR A 54 -0.15 12.20 11.26
N PHE A 55 0.87 12.48 10.44
CA PHE A 55 0.68 12.89 9.04
C PHE A 55 -0.20 11.92 8.25
N LEU A 56 0.13 10.62 8.30
CA LEU A 56 -0.62 9.58 7.59
C LEU A 56 -2.04 9.40 8.13
N ASN A 57 -2.23 9.54 9.44
CA ASN A 57 -3.53 9.29 10.05
C ASN A 57 -4.43 10.51 10.12
N THR A 58 -3.95 11.75 10.05
CA THR A 58 -4.82 12.94 10.21
C THR A 58 -5.15 13.65 8.91
N ARG A 59 -4.36 13.40 7.85
CA ARG A 59 -4.58 14.00 6.55
C ARG A 59 -5.67 13.26 5.79
N THR A 60 -6.51 14.01 5.09
CA THR A 60 -7.49 13.48 4.15
C THR A 60 -6.83 13.29 2.79
N PHE A 61 -6.82 12.06 2.29
CA PHE A 61 -6.25 11.73 0.97
C PHE A 61 -7.32 11.65 -0.12
N THR A 62 -8.57 11.42 0.26
CA THR A 62 -9.70 11.14 -0.63
C THR A 62 -10.92 11.98 -0.24
N ASN A 63 -11.95 11.98 -1.10
CA ASN A 63 -13.23 12.58 -0.73
C ASN A 63 -14.21 11.59 -0.09
N GLN A 64 -13.78 10.34 0.15
CA GLN A 64 -14.61 9.30 0.72
C GLN A 64 -14.63 9.37 2.24
N ALA A 65 -15.75 8.99 2.84
CA ALA A 65 -15.87 8.89 4.29
C ALA A 65 -15.65 7.44 4.71
N TYR A 66 -14.68 7.21 5.60
CA TYR A 66 -14.35 5.89 6.15
C TYR A 66 -14.82 5.80 7.59
N ARG A 67 -15.54 4.73 7.92
CA ARG A 67 -15.77 4.35 9.31
C ARG A 67 -14.47 3.82 9.94
N PRO A 68 -14.32 3.89 11.28
CA PRO A 68 -13.12 3.37 11.95
C PRO A 68 -12.75 1.93 11.54
N GLU A 69 -13.74 1.05 11.38
CA GLU A 69 -13.58 -0.34 10.96
C GLU A 69 -13.28 -0.52 9.45
N GLU A 70 -13.52 0.50 8.63
CA GLU A 70 -13.24 0.49 7.19
C GLU A 70 -11.85 1.05 6.87
N ARG A 71 -11.16 1.64 7.86
CA ARG A 71 -9.84 2.25 7.65
C ARG A 71 -8.83 1.21 7.17
N ILE A 72 -8.03 1.62 6.20
CA ILE A 72 -7.02 0.76 5.58
C ILE A 72 -5.84 0.65 6.55
N ARG A 73 -5.62 -0.55 7.08
CA ARG A 73 -4.51 -0.81 7.99
C ARG A 73 -3.21 -0.93 7.21
N CYS A 74 -2.22 -0.16 7.62
CA CYS A 74 -0.89 -0.17 7.03
C CYS A 74 0.21 0.06 8.06
N ARG A 75 1.40 -0.46 7.76
CA ARG A 75 2.57 -0.39 8.63
C ARG A 75 3.77 0.09 7.83
N PHE A 76 4.49 1.05 8.41
CA PHE A 76 5.73 1.59 7.87
C PHE A 76 6.86 1.27 8.86
N PHE A 77 7.77 0.41 8.45
CA PHE A 77 8.98 0.10 9.20
C PHE A 77 10.14 0.89 8.60
N VAL A 78 10.52 2.00 9.23
CA VAL A 78 11.55 2.93 8.77
C VAL A 78 12.84 2.65 9.51
N GLY A 79 13.83 2.08 8.83
CA GLY A 79 15.19 1.91 9.35
C GLY A 79 16.09 3.01 8.84
N ILE A 80 16.53 3.92 9.71
CA ILE A 80 17.50 4.99 9.39
C ILE A 80 18.88 4.34 9.23
N THR A 81 19.44 4.44 8.03
CA THR A 81 20.70 3.79 7.64
C THR A 81 21.88 4.77 7.55
N GLU A 82 21.62 6.07 7.42
CA GLU A 82 22.67 7.10 7.34
C GLU A 82 22.14 8.47 7.77
N ILE A 83 23.03 9.33 8.27
CA ILE A 83 22.79 10.76 8.52
C ILE A 83 23.85 11.54 7.75
N PRO A 84 23.62 11.85 6.46
CA PRO A 84 24.63 12.50 5.62
C PRO A 84 25.03 13.88 6.15
N GLN A 85 24.07 14.58 6.77
CA GLN A 85 24.26 15.85 7.44
C GLN A 85 23.18 16.01 8.51
N ASN A 86 23.39 16.91 9.47
CA ASN A 86 22.42 17.14 10.54
C ASN A 86 21.05 17.52 9.98
N GLY A 87 20.00 16.81 10.42
CA GLY A 87 18.62 17.00 9.95
C GLY A 87 18.27 16.29 8.64
N THR A 88 19.22 15.65 7.95
CA THR A 88 18.98 14.83 6.75
C THR A 88 19.24 13.35 7.08
N TYR A 89 18.32 12.49 6.68
CA TYR A 89 18.33 11.06 6.98
C TYR A 89 18.23 10.26 5.68
N ARG A 90 18.99 9.17 5.57
CA ARG A 90 18.70 8.10 4.62
C ARG A 90 18.11 6.91 5.36
N ALA A 91 17.14 6.27 4.74
CA ALA A 91 16.44 5.14 5.34
C ALA A 91 16.08 4.08 4.30
N THR A 92 15.93 2.85 4.80
CA THR A 92 15.18 1.80 4.14
C THR A 92 13.82 1.68 4.82
N VAL A 93 12.75 1.58 4.01
CA VAL A 93 11.39 1.47 4.52
C VAL A 93 10.73 0.21 3.98
N ARG A 94 10.14 -0.57 4.88
CA ARG A 94 9.21 -1.64 4.50
C ARG A 94 7.77 -1.18 4.74
N ILE A 95 6.98 -1.15 3.67
CA ILE A 95 5.57 -0.74 3.68
C ILE A 95 4.73 -2.00 3.53
N VAL A 96 3.79 -2.20 4.45
CA VAL A 96 2.83 -3.31 4.42
C VAL A 96 1.42 -2.77 4.53
N SER A 97 0.49 -3.20 3.67
CA SER A 97 -0.94 -2.92 3.82
C SER A 97 -1.74 -4.21 3.87
N THR A 98 -2.86 -4.18 4.58
CA THR A 98 -3.71 -5.35 4.85
C THR A 98 -5.17 -5.00 4.70
N ARG A 99 -5.97 -5.98 4.27
CA ARG A 99 -7.44 -5.91 4.30
C ARG A 99 -8.02 -7.09 5.10
N PRO A 100 -9.15 -6.92 5.79
CA PRO A 100 -9.89 -8.04 6.34
C PRO A 100 -10.50 -8.90 5.23
N VAL A 101 -10.62 -10.21 5.46
CA VAL A 101 -11.41 -11.10 4.61
C VAL A 101 -12.83 -11.18 5.15
N TYR A 102 -13.81 -10.91 4.29
CA TYR A 102 -15.22 -10.80 4.70
C TYR A 102 -15.71 -12.04 5.45
N GLY A 103 -16.40 -11.82 6.57
CA GLY A 103 -16.97 -12.90 7.39
C GLY A 103 -15.96 -13.71 8.20
N THR A 104 -14.68 -13.29 8.25
CA THR A 104 -13.62 -13.97 8.99
C THR A 104 -12.91 -13.02 9.97
N GLY A 105 -12.14 -13.58 10.90
CA GLY A 105 -11.10 -12.84 11.64
C GLY A 105 -9.75 -12.80 10.93
N TYR A 106 -9.67 -13.26 9.67
CA TYR A 106 -8.43 -13.35 8.92
C TYR A 106 -8.14 -12.03 8.17
N GLU A 107 -6.87 -11.65 8.16
CA GLU A 107 -6.36 -10.48 7.46
C GLU A 107 -5.35 -10.92 6.41
N THR A 108 -5.48 -10.35 5.23
CA THR A 108 -4.61 -10.66 4.11
C THR A 108 -3.79 -9.44 3.73
N ASN A 109 -2.50 -9.65 3.45
CA ASN A 109 -1.62 -8.59 2.97
C ASN A 109 -1.99 -8.24 1.51
N LEU A 110 -2.16 -6.96 1.21
CA LEU A 110 -2.35 -6.45 -0.14
C LEU A 110 -1.03 -6.02 -0.77
N LEU A 111 -0.20 -5.34 0.00
CA LEU A 111 1.12 -4.87 -0.42
C LEU A 111 2.15 -5.24 0.64
N SER A 112 3.31 -5.70 0.19
CA SER A 112 4.54 -5.72 0.96
C SER A 112 5.67 -5.23 0.05
N PHE A 113 6.17 -4.03 0.30
CA PHE A 113 7.18 -3.38 -0.53
C PHE A 113 8.34 -2.90 0.32
N ALA A 114 9.57 -3.07 -0.16
CA ALA A 114 10.77 -2.55 0.48
C ALA A 114 11.37 -1.46 -0.42
N ASP A 115 11.40 -0.23 0.07
CA ASP A 115 12.05 0.89 -0.58
C ASP A 115 13.34 1.24 0.15
N ARG A 116 14.48 1.10 -0.52
CA ARG A 116 15.80 1.31 0.07
C ARG A 116 16.37 2.71 -0.19
N GLY A 117 15.59 3.58 -0.81
CA GLY A 117 16.05 4.87 -1.32
C GLY A 117 15.45 6.06 -0.61
N TRP A 118 14.89 5.91 0.61
CA TRP A 118 14.35 7.10 1.30
C TRP A 118 15.52 8.01 1.67
N ILE A 119 15.41 9.27 1.27
CA ILE A 119 16.23 10.36 1.76
C ILE A 119 15.29 11.47 2.17
N PHE A 120 15.39 11.96 3.40
CA PHE A 120 14.49 13.02 3.83
C PHE A 120 15.09 13.96 4.87
N ASN A 121 14.63 15.20 4.89
CA ASN A 121 14.88 16.20 5.90
C ASN A 121 13.80 16.13 6.98
N TYR A 122 14.21 16.23 8.24
CA TYR A 122 13.28 16.24 9.37
C TYR A 122 13.80 17.10 10.52
N SER A 123 12.88 17.89 11.08
CA SER A 123 13.10 18.75 12.24
C SER A 123 11.83 18.77 13.10
N PRO A 124 11.90 18.47 14.41
CA PRO A 124 10.74 18.49 15.31
C PRO A 124 10.01 19.82 15.38
N GLN A 125 10.70 20.93 15.10
CA GLN A 125 10.12 22.27 15.15
C GLN A 125 9.27 22.58 13.92
N ASN A 126 9.40 21.80 12.84
CA ASN A 126 8.74 22.05 11.57
C ASN A 126 7.69 20.95 11.31
N PRO A 127 6.39 21.29 11.29
CA PRO A 127 5.34 20.36 10.91
C PRO A 127 5.57 19.79 9.51
N ILE A 128 5.21 18.52 9.30
CA ILE A 128 5.25 17.88 7.98
C ILE A 128 4.08 18.42 7.14
N ASP A 129 4.39 19.36 6.23
CA ASP A 129 3.39 19.94 5.33
C ASP A 129 3.45 19.33 3.91
N TYR A 130 2.30 19.30 3.23
CA TYR A 130 2.15 18.76 1.88
C TYR A 130 1.13 19.54 1.06
N SER A 131 1.52 19.78 -0.19
CA SER A 131 0.68 20.34 -1.25
C SER A 131 0.54 19.32 -2.38
N GLU A 132 -0.67 19.17 -2.92
CA GLU A 132 -0.94 18.26 -4.04
C GLU A 132 -0.23 18.69 -5.32
N ASN A 133 -0.14 20.00 -5.55
CA ASN A 133 0.29 20.58 -6.82
C ASN A 133 1.75 21.05 -6.82
N THR A 134 2.39 21.12 -5.65
CA THR A 134 3.74 21.65 -5.52
C THR A 134 4.56 20.81 -4.57
N PHE A 135 5.84 20.63 -4.89
CA PHE A 135 6.78 19.99 -3.97
C PHE A 135 7.04 20.90 -2.76
N VAL A 136 6.90 20.35 -1.55
CA VAL A 136 7.15 21.06 -0.28
C VAL A 136 8.37 20.46 0.42
N GLY A 137 8.40 19.15 0.59
CA GLY A 137 9.53 18.42 1.17
C GLY A 137 9.45 16.95 0.82
N ASN A 138 10.60 16.26 0.88
CA ASN A 138 10.62 14.88 0.41
C ASN A 138 9.91 13.93 1.39
N LEU A 139 9.99 14.16 2.70
CA LEU A 139 9.30 13.33 3.68
C LEU A 139 7.78 13.30 3.44
N SER A 140 7.16 14.46 3.24
CA SER A 140 5.73 14.55 3.02
C SER A 140 5.33 13.96 1.66
N SER A 141 6.19 14.09 0.64
CA SER A 141 6.00 13.48 -0.67
C SER A 141 6.08 11.94 -0.60
N LEU A 142 7.05 11.39 0.14
CA LEU A 142 7.20 9.94 0.37
C LEU A 142 5.97 9.36 1.07
N LEU A 143 5.54 9.98 2.17
CA LEU A 143 4.37 9.54 2.93
C LEU A 143 3.08 9.60 2.09
N SER A 144 2.84 10.72 1.40
CA SER A 144 1.65 10.88 0.54
C SER A 144 1.68 9.93 -0.66
N PHE A 145 2.84 9.67 -1.27
CA PHE A 145 2.96 8.72 -2.37
C PHE A 145 2.51 7.33 -1.94
N TYR A 146 3.03 6.81 -0.82
CA TYR A 146 2.62 5.49 -0.35
C TYR A 146 1.19 5.45 0.15
N ALA A 147 0.67 6.53 0.73
CA ALA A 147 -0.75 6.63 1.06
C ALA A 147 -1.62 6.38 -0.19
N TYR A 148 -1.35 7.08 -1.29
CA TYR A 148 -2.09 6.89 -2.54
C TYR A 148 -1.90 5.51 -3.18
N VAL A 149 -0.70 4.93 -3.12
CA VAL A 149 -0.47 3.55 -3.59
C VAL A 149 -1.27 2.54 -2.76
N ILE A 150 -1.24 2.67 -1.43
CA ILE A 150 -1.99 1.81 -0.51
C ILE A 150 -3.50 1.91 -0.77
N ILE A 151 -4.03 3.13 -0.89
CA ILE A 151 -5.45 3.37 -1.19
C ILE A 151 -5.80 2.79 -2.55
N GLY A 152 -4.98 3.00 -3.58
CA GLY A 152 -5.21 2.44 -4.91
C GLY A 152 -5.31 0.91 -4.89
N MET A 153 -4.40 0.24 -4.18
CA MET A 153 -4.40 -1.23 -4.09
C MET A 153 -5.58 -1.76 -3.27
N ASP A 154 -5.97 -1.06 -2.21
CA ASP A 154 -7.17 -1.37 -1.44
C ASP A 154 -8.41 -1.32 -2.33
N GLN A 155 -8.59 -0.25 -3.08
CA GLN A 155 -9.75 -0.05 -3.97
C GLN A 155 -9.78 -1.11 -5.08
N ASP A 156 -8.64 -1.40 -5.72
CA ASP A 156 -8.54 -2.48 -6.71
C ASP A 156 -8.94 -3.86 -6.14
N SER A 157 -8.84 -4.07 -4.81
CA SER A 157 -9.28 -5.32 -4.17
C SER A 157 -10.80 -5.42 -3.98
N PHE A 158 -11.51 -4.28 -3.98
CA PHE A 158 -12.97 -4.21 -3.80
C PHE A 158 -13.74 -4.00 -5.10
N ALA A 159 -13.15 -3.37 -6.10
CA ALA A 159 -13.75 -3.19 -7.42
C ALA A 159 -12.69 -3.18 -8.54
N PRO A 160 -12.98 -3.75 -9.73
CA PRO A 160 -12.02 -3.84 -10.82
C PRO A 160 -11.44 -2.48 -11.19
N LEU A 161 -10.11 -2.34 -11.09
CA LEU A 161 -9.33 -1.17 -11.53
C LEU A 161 -9.74 0.16 -10.89
N SER A 162 -10.47 0.12 -9.77
CA SER A 162 -10.97 1.33 -9.10
C SER A 162 -9.88 2.13 -8.39
N GLY A 163 -8.66 1.58 -8.26
CA GLY A 163 -7.48 2.26 -7.74
C GLY A 163 -6.90 3.35 -8.65
N SER A 164 -7.32 3.41 -9.93
CA SER A 164 -6.69 4.27 -10.96
C SER A 164 -6.59 5.75 -10.56
N PRO A 165 -7.64 6.39 -10.02
CA PRO A 165 -7.57 7.79 -9.62
C PRO A 165 -6.49 8.07 -8.57
N TYR A 166 -6.18 7.11 -7.71
CA TYR A 166 -5.17 7.28 -6.66
C TYR A 166 -3.76 7.08 -7.19
N TYR A 167 -3.56 6.16 -8.14
CA TYR A 167 -2.29 6.07 -8.86
C TYR A 167 -1.99 7.32 -9.69
N ASP A 168 -3.02 7.99 -10.22
CA ASP A 168 -2.85 9.28 -10.90
C ASP A 168 -2.40 10.38 -9.93
N ARG A 169 -2.92 10.40 -8.70
CA ARG A 169 -2.42 11.31 -7.63
C ARG A 169 -0.97 10.99 -7.24
N ALA A 170 -0.63 9.71 -7.11
CA ALA A 170 0.74 9.29 -6.87
C ALA A 170 1.67 9.71 -8.03
N ARG A 171 1.18 9.69 -9.28
CA ARG A 171 1.92 10.15 -10.46
C ARG A 171 2.23 11.64 -10.38
N THR A 172 1.28 12.47 -9.95
CA THR A 172 1.50 13.90 -9.72
C THR A 172 2.64 14.13 -8.72
N ILE A 173 2.66 13.37 -7.62
CA ILE A 173 3.75 13.45 -6.62
C ILE A 173 5.10 13.09 -7.24
N VAL A 174 5.16 12.00 -8.00
CA VAL A 174 6.39 11.59 -8.70
C VAL A 174 6.90 12.70 -9.62
N THR A 175 6.02 13.30 -10.42
CA THR A 175 6.38 14.41 -11.32
C THR A 175 6.92 15.62 -10.56
N ASN A 176 6.23 16.03 -9.49
CA ASN A 176 6.62 17.17 -8.66
C ASN A 176 7.94 16.93 -7.92
N ALA A 177 8.15 15.73 -7.38
CA ALA A 177 9.35 15.37 -6.64
C ALA A 177 10.56 15.12 -7.55
N ALA A 178 10.37 14.54 -8.75
CA ALA A 178 11.45 14.32 -9.71
C ALA A 178 12.03 15.63 -10.27
N SER A 179 11.23 16.70 -10.30
CA SER A 179 11.60 18.03 -10.77
C SER A 179 12.01 18.98 -9.65
N GLN A 180 12.17 18.48 -8.42
CA GLN A 180 12.48 19.33 -7.28
C GLN A 180 13.88 19.95 -7.39
N ASN A 181 13.95 21.26 -7.13
CA ASN A 181 15.20 22.02 -6.99
C ASN A 181 15.23 22.86 -5.69
N VAL A 182 14.20 22.71 -4.85
CA VAL A 182 13.94 23.56 -3.67
C VAL A 182 14.61 22.98 -2.43
N THR A 183 14.90 21.68 -2.42
CA THR A 183 15.56 20.99 -1.31
C THR A 183 16.86 20.34 -1.74
N THR A 184 17.77 20.14 -0.80
CA THR A 184 19.06 19.47 -1.05
C THR A 184 18.94 17.94 -1.15
N GLU A 185 17.74 17.38 -1.00
CA GLU A 185 17.46 15.94 -1.03
C GLU A 185 17.39 15.43 -2.48
N ALA A 186 18.53 15.07 -3.06
CA ALA A 186 18.55 14.38 -4.35
C ALA A 186 18.08 12.92 -4.19
N ASP A 187 16.80 12.70 -4.47
CA ASP A 187 16.16 11.39 -4.37
C ASP A 187 15.93 10.77 -5.76
N GLU A 188 16.86 9.89 -6.14
CA GLU A 188 16.81 9.16 -7.41
C GLU A 188 15.66 8.14 -7.48
N GLY A 189 14.99 7.85 -6.37
CA GLY A 189 13.82 6.96 -6.31
C GLY A 189 12.60 7.51 -7.05
N TRP A 190 12.55 8.82 -7.31
CA TRP A 190 11.49 9.46 -8.11
C TRP A 190 11.69 9.37 -9.62
N LYS A 191 12.85 8.87 -10.08
CA LYS A 191 13.22 8.81 -11.49
C LYS A 191 13.37 7.37 -11.97
N ASP A 192 13.47 7.20 -13.28
CA ASP A 192 13.83 5.93 -13.90
C ASP A 192 15.34 5.65 -13.81
N SER A 193 15.86 5.59 -12.59
CA SER A 193 17.29 5.43 -12.31
C SER A 193 17.68 3.99 -11.97
N ASN A 194 16.76 3.22 -11.37
CA ASN A 194 16.99 1.86 -10.93
C ASN A 194 15.68 1.04 -10.99
N ASN A 195 15.79 -0.24 -11.35
CA ASN A 195 14.68 -1.19 -11.53
C ASN A 195 13.92 -1.57 -10.24
N ALA A 196 14.33 -1.06 -9.07
CA ALA A 196 13.77 -1.41 -7.77
C ALA A 196 13.48 -0.15 -6.92
N ASN A 197 12.68 0.78 -7.46
CA ASN A 197 12.30 2.01 -6.78
C ASN A 197 10.79 2.30 -6.88
N ARG A 198 10.31 3.25 -6.10
CA ARG A 198 8.92 3.74 -6.09
C ARG A 198 8.43 4.22 -7.46
N TYR A 199 9.28 4.87 -8.25
CA TYR A 199 8.94 5.26 -9.63
C TYR A 199 8.54 4.04 -10.48
N ASN A 200 9.37 2.99 -10.47
CA ASN A 200 9.11 1.77 -11.23
C ASN A 200 7.91 0.97 -10.70
N LEU A 201 7.65 1.01 -9.39
CA LEU A 201 6.44 0.42 -8.81
C LEU A 201 5.19 1.08 -9.39
N LEU A 202 5.12 2.42 -9.39
CA LEU A 202 3.97 3.14 -9.93
C LEU A 202 3.84 2.95 -11.44
N ASN A 203 4.95 2.99 -12.18
CA ASN A 203 4.95 2.69 -13.61
C ASN A 203 4.34 1.33 -13.91
N ASN A 204 4.74 0.29 -13.16
CA ASN A 204 4.21 -1.05 -13.36
C ASN A 204 2.71 -1.14 -12.99
N LEU A 205 2.25 -0.42 -11.97
CA LEU A 205 0.83 -0.35 -11.60
C LEU A 205 -0.04 0.31 -12.69
N GLN A 206 0.53 1.25 -13.45
CA GLN A 206 -0.19 1.97 -14.51
C GLN A 206 0.05 1.40 -15.91
N ASP A 207 0.93 0.40 -16.08
CA ASP A 207 1.22 -0.23 -17.37
C ASP A 207 0.03 -1.10 -17.83
N PRO A 208 -0.61 -0.81 -18.99
CA PRO A 208 -1.69 -1.63 -19.52
C PRO A 208 -1.30 -3.10 -19.75
N GLN A 209 -0.02 -3.39 -20.01
CA GLN A 209 0.47 -4.76 -20.18
C GLN A 209 0.51 -5.55 -18.86
N LEU A 210 0.47 -4.85 -17.71
CA LEU A 210 0.47 -5.42 -16.36
C LEU A 210 -0.88 -5.27 -15.66
N GLN A 211 -1.89 -4.74 -16.34
CA GLN A 211 -3.23 -4.51 -15.80
C GLN A 211 -3.86 -5.78 -15.18
N ALA A 212 -3.48 -6.97 -15.66
CA ALA A 212 -3.94 -8.24 -15.11
C ALA A 212 -3.62 -8.41 -13.61
N PHE A 213 -2.52 -7.84 -13.11
CA PHE A 213 -2.23 -7.84 -11.67
C PHE A 213 -3.30 -7.11 -10.87
N ARG A 214 -3.72 -5.93 -11.36
CA ARG A 214 -4.75 -5.12 -10.70
C ARG A 214 -6.13 -5.76 -10.81
N ALA A 215 -6.47 -6.32 -11.97
CA ALA A 215 -7.71 -7.09 -12.13
C ALA A 215 -7.75 -8.32 -11.20
N THR A 216 -6.59 -8.96 -11.00
CA THR A 216 -6.45 -10.09 -10.08
C THR A 216 -6.68 -9.69 -8.63
N LEU A 217 -6.31 -8.47 -8.21
CA LEU A 217 -6.62 -8.02 -6.84
C LEU A 217 -8.13 -8.13 -6.55
N TYR A 218 -9.00 -7.72 -7.48
CA TYR A 218 -10.45 -7.86 -7.30
C TYR A 218 -10.89 -9.33 -7.29
N ALA A 219 -10.52 -10.10 -8.30
CA ALA A 219 -10.97 -11.49 -8.45
C ALA A 219 -10.46 -12.38 -7.31
N TYR A 220 -9.21 -12.19 -6.89
CA TYR A 220 -8.58 -12.93 -5.80
C TYR A 220 -9.27 -12.67 -4.48
N HIS A 221 -9.51 -11.40 -4.14
CA HIS A 221 -10.03 -11.01 -2.84
C HIS A 221 -11.55 -11.07 -2.78
N ARG A 222 -12.24 -10.32 -3.64
CA ARG A 222 -13.70 -10.17 -3.57
C ARG A 222 -14.44 -11.40 -4.10
N GLN A 223 -13.93 -12.04 -5.14
CA GLN A 223 -14.55 -13.22 -5.75
C GLN A 223 -13.90 -14.54 -5.29
N GLY A 224 -12.79 -14.48 -4.57
CA GLY A 224 -12.12 -15.64 -3.98
C GLY A 224 -12.25 -15.65 -2.46
N MET A 225 -11.38 -14.90 -1.80
CA MET A 225 -11.25 -14.94 -0.33
C MET A 225 -12.55 -14.59 0.41
N ASP A 226 -13.26 -13.55 -0.03
CA ASP A 226 -14.47 -13.06 0.66
C ASP A 226 -15.66 -14.02 0.57
N ILE A 227 -15.64 -14.98 -0.37
CA ILE A 227 -16.67 -16.01 -0.50
C ILE A 227 -16.19 -17.39 -0.01
N PHE A 228 -14.95 -17.48 0.48
CA PHE A 228 -14.28 -18.75 0.72
C PHE A 228 -14.98 -19.61 1.79
N ILE A 229 -15.55 -18.99 2.83
CA ILE A 229 -16.30 -19.70 3.87
C ILE A 229 -17.53 -20.39 3.30
N THR A 230 -18.28 -19.69 2.45
CA THR A 230 -19.58 -20.17 1.96
C THR A 230 -19.44 -21.04 0.72
N LYS A 231 -18.42 -20.78 -0.11
CA LYS A 231 -18.22 -21.42 -1.42
C LYS A 231 -16.74 -21.67 -1.72
N PRO A 232 -16.08 -22.59 -1.01
CA PRO A 232 -14.63 -22.80 -1.11
C PRO A 232 -14.16 -23.30 -2.49
N GLU A 233 -14.95 -24.12 -3.18
CA GLU A 233 -14.60 -24.60 -4.53
C GLU A 233 -14.69 -23.48 -5.57
N GLU A 234 -15.78 -22.70 -5.55
CA GLU A 234 -15.95 -21.51 -6.41
C GLU A 234 -14.85 -20.48 -6.16
N ALA A 235 -14.50 -20.24 -4.88
CA ALA A 235 -13.44 -19.34 -4.50
C ALA A 235 -12.08 -19.75 -5.10
N ARG A 236 -11.70 -21.03 -4.97
CA ARG A 236 -10.44 -21.56 -5.54
C ARG A 236 -10.44 -21.48 -7.05
N ALA A 237 -11.56 -21.77 -7.72
CA ALA A 237 -11.68 -21.67 -9.16
C ALA A 237 -11.49 -20.21 -9.66
N ASN A 238 -12.10 -19.23 -8.97
CA ASN A 238 -11.95 -17.81 -9.28
C ASN A 238 -10.50 -17.35 -9.11
N ILE A 239 -9.86 -17.75 -7.99
CA ILE A 239 -8.44 -17.46 -7.74
C ILE A 239 -7.57 -18.08 -8.84
N ALA A 240 -7.73 -19.38 -9.14
CA ALA A 240 -6.93 -20.08 -10.15
C ALA A 240 -7.07 -19.43 -11.54
N THR A 241 -8.28 -19.00 -11.90
CA THR A 241 -8.55 -18.31 -13.17
C THR A 241 -7.83 -16.97 -13.22
N SER A 242 -7.86 -16.18 -12.14
CA SER A 242 -7.16 -14.88 -12.09
C SER A 242 -5.64 -15.02 -12.25
N LEU A 243 -5.05 -16.10 -11.72
CA LEU A 243 -3.62 -16.37 -11.83
C LEU A 243 -3.15 -16.63 -13.27
N ARG A 244 -4.03 -17.11 -14.15
CA ARG A 244 -3.72 -17.24 -15.59
C ARG A 244 -3.44 -15.88 -16.23
N GLY A 245 -4.23 -14.87 -15.87
CA GLY A 245 -3.99 -13.49 -16.33
C GLY A 245 -2.65 -12.94 -15.86
N ILE A 246 -2.23 -13.28 -14.62
CA ILE A 246 -0.90 -12.94 -14.11
C ILE A 246 0.19 -13.65 -14.91
N GLN A 247 0.04 -14.95 -15.20
CA GLN A 247 1.01 -15.70 -16.00
C GLN A 247 1.21 -15.04 -17.37
N GLU A 248 0.14 -14.69 -18.08
CA GLU A 248 0.22 -13.99 -19.36
C GLU A 248 0.95 -12.64 -19.25
N ALA A 249 0.67 -11.87 -18.20
CA ALA A 249 1.33 -10.59 -17.96
C ALA A 249 2.83 -10.76 -17.67
N VAL A 250 3.22 -11.76 -16.89
CA VAL A 250 4.63 -12.05 -16.57
C VAL A 250 5.37 -12.58 -17.80
N VAL A 251 4.75 -13.40 -18.64
CA VAL A 251 5.34 -13.86 -19.91
C VAL A 251 5.61 -12.66 -20.83
N ARG A 252 4.67 -11.71 -20.93
CA ARG A 252 4.84 -10.50 -21.75
C ARG A 252 5.88 -9.54 -21.17
N ARG A 253 5.90 -9.38 -19.85
CA ARG A 253 6.70 -8.41 -19.10
C ARG A 253 7.36 -9.11 -17.90
N PRO A 254 8.44 -9.88 -18.13
CA PRO A 254 9.12 -10.61 -17.07
C PRO A 254 9.89 -9.68 -16.13
N ASN A 255 10.19 -10.16 -14.92
CA ASN A 255 11.05 -9.49 -13.93
C ASN A 255 10.60 -8.09 -13.48
N THR A 256 9.31 -7.77 -13.63
CA THR A 256 8.76 -6.48 -13.18
C THR A 256 8.75 -6.38 -11.66
N LEU A 257 8.85 -5.15 -11.16
CA LEU A 257 8.82 -4.90 -9.73
C LEU A 257 7.46 -5.22 -9.12
N LEU A 258 6.38 -4.96 -9.86
CA LEU A 258 5.02 -5.31 -9.44
C LEU A 258 4.85 -6.83 -9.29
N ALA A 259 5.36 -7.63 -10.22
CA ALA A 259 5.31 -9.10 -10.10
C ALA A 259 6.04 -9.57 -8.84
N ARG A 260 7.29 -9.10 -8.64
CA ARG A 260 8.06 -9.44 -7.42
C ARG A 260 7.33 -9.05 -6.14
N ALA A 261 6.76 -7.84 -6.10
CA ALA A 261 6.01 -7.35 -4.94
C ALA A 261 4.76 -8.22 -4.68
N PHE A 262 3.98 -8.52 -5.71
CA PHE A 262 2.80 -9.38 -5.63
C PHE A 262 3.14 -10.77 -5.08
N PHE A 263 4.10 -11.46 -5.70
CA PHE A 263 4.47 -12.81 -5.28
C PHE A 263 5.11 -12.85 -3.89
N SER A 264 5.95 -11.87 -3.54
CA SER A 264 6.48 -11.75 -2.17
C SER A 264 5.39 -11.59 -1.11
N THR A 265 4.24 -11.04 -1.51
CA THR A 265 3.09 -10.80 -0.63
C THR A 265 2.17 -12.02 -0.56
N LYS A 266 1.99 -12.74 -1.68
CA LYS A 266 0.93 -13.74 -1.85
C LYS A 266 1.37 -15.20 -1.95
N ALA A 267 2.66 -15.48 -2.13
CA ALA A 267 3.14 -16.85 -2.36
C ALA A 267 2.69 -17.84 -1.28
N ASP A 268 2.83 -17.49 0.00
CA ASP A 268 2.44 -18.37 1.12
C ASP A 268 0.92 -18.56 1.20
N GLU A 269 0.15 -17.49 0.97
CA GLU A 269 -1.31 -17.53 0.98
C GLU A 269 -1.85 -18.42 -0.15
N MET A 270 -1.34 -18.25 -1.37
CA MET A 270 -1.69 -19.08 -2.51
C MET A 270 -1.36 -20.55 -2.26
N ALA A 271 -0.15 -20.85 -1.77
CA ALA A 271 0.23 -22.22 -1.45
C ALA A 271 -0.74 -22.86 -0.45
N ASN A 272 -1.11 -22.14 0.62
CA ASN A 272 -2.02 -22.66 1.64
C ASN A 272 -3.47 -22.84 1.14
N ILE A 273 -3.97 -21.91 0.32
CA ILE A 273 -5.32 -22.00 -0.27
C ILE A 273 -5.48 -23.29 -1.09
N PHE A 274 -4.49 -23.61 -1.92
CA PHE A 274 -4.57 -24.76 -2.83
C PHE A 274 -4.10 -26.07 -2.21
N ARG A 275 -3.21 -26.06 -1.19
CA ARG A 275 -2.80 -27.27 -0.48
C ARG A 275 -4.00 -28.05 0.09
N THR A 276 -5.03 -27.31 0.53
CA THR A 276 -6.27 -27.86 1.11
C THR A 276 -7.36 -28.17 0.07
N SER A 277 -7.08 -28.01 -1.24
CA SER A 277 -8.05 -28.34 -2.28
C SER A 277 -8.25 -29.86 -2.39
N PRO A 278 -9.48 -30.37 -2.52
CA PRO A 278 -9.73 -31.77 -2.82
C PRO A 278 -9.48 -32.11 -4.29
N ASP A 279 -9.44 -31.10 -5.18
CA ASP A 279 -9.24 -31.26 -6.61
C ASP A 279 -7.74 -31.39 -6.94
N GLN A 280 -7.31 -32.61 -7.22
CA GLN A 280 -5.92 -32.92 -7.53
C GLN A 280 -5.46 -32.33 -8.87
N GLU A 281 -6.35 -32.21 -9.86
CA GLU A 281 -6.01 -31.64 -11.17
C GLU A 281 -5.76 -30.13 -11.03
N GLN A 282 -6.64 -29.43 -10.31
CA GLN A 282 -6.46 -28.01 -10.00
C GLN A 282 -5.15 -27.76 -9.23
N LYS A 283 -4.81 -28.63 -8.27
CA LYS A 283 -3.54 -28.54 -7.52
C LYS A 283 -2.33 -28.61 -8.43
N VAL A 284 -2.30 -29.58 -9.35
CA VAL A 284 -1.22 -29.73 -10.33
C VAL A 284 -1.15 -28.51 -11.24
N ALA A 285 -2.29 -28.08 -11.81
CA ALA A 285 -2.34 -26.94 -12.71
C ALA A 285 -1.82 -25.65 -12.07
N VAL A 286 -2.27 -25.33 -10.84
CA VAL A 286 -1.86 -24.11 -10.13
C VAL A 286 -0.40 -24.20 -9.67
N ALA A 287 0.05 -25.35 -9.17
CA ALA A 287 1.44 -25.51 -8.75
C ALA A 287 2.42 -25.33 -9.93
N THR A 288 2.09 -25.87 -11.10
CA THR A 288 2.86 -25.69 -12.33
C THR A 288 2.86 -24.22 -12.75
N LEU A 289 1.69 -23.60 -12.87
CA LEU A 289 1.55 -22.19 -13.25
C LEU A 289 2.37 -21.27 -12.34
N LEU A 290 2.25 -21.43 -11.03
CA LEU A 290 2.97 -20.60 -10.06
C LEU A 290 4.48 -20.84 -10.10
N SER A 291 4.92 -22.08 -10.30
CA SER A 291 6.36 -22.40 -10.40
C SER A 291 7.01 -21.83 -11.66
N GLU A 292 6.26 -21.77 -12.77
CA GLU A 292 6.71 -21.12 -14.01
C GLU A 292 6.73 -19.59 -13.89
N THR A 293 5.71 -19.03 -13.24
CA THR A 293 5.49 -17.58 -13.16
C THR A 293 6.35 -16.92 -12.07
N ASP A 294 6.59 -17.63 -10.97
CA ASP A 294 7.42 -17.19 -9.85
C ASP A 294 8.39 -18.30 -9.39
N PRO A 295 9.47 -18.50 -10.16
CA PRO A 295 10.44 -19.55 -9.84
C PRO A 295 11.11 -19.40 -8.47
N THR A 296 11.13 -18.18 -7.91
CA THR A 296 11.79 -17.90 -6.63
C THR A 296 11.07 -18.52 -5.43
N ASN A 297 9.76 -18.79 -5.55
CA ASN A 297 8.96 -19.44 -4.53
C ASN A 297 8.53 -20.87 -4.91
N SER A 298 9.11 -21.49 -5.95
CA SER A 298 8.75 -22.84 -6.42
C SER A 298 8.71 -23.90 -5.31
N ALA A 299 9.59 -23.82 -4.32
CA ALA A 299 9.56 -24.75 -3.18
C ALA A 299 8.25 -24.68 -2.38
N LYS A 300 7.66 -23.48 -2.25
CA LYS A 300 6.36 -23.26 -1.60
C LYS A 300 5.23 -23.83 -2.45
N TYR A 301 5.29 -23.65 -3.77
CA TYR A 301 4.26 -24.14 -4.69
C TYR A 301 4.30 -25.66 -4.85
N GLN A 302 5.47 -26.29 -4.82
CA GLN A 302 5.60 -27.74 -4.77
C GLN A 302 4.96 -28.35 -3.52
N ALA A 303 4.93 -27.63 -2.40
CA ALA A 303 4.27 -28.08 -1.18
C ALA A 303 2.74 -28.19 -1.34
N ILE A 304 2.13 -27.55 -2.35
CA ILE A 304 0.71 -27.72 -2.71
C ILE A 304 0.43 -29.20 -3.01
N LEU A 305 1.35 -29.88 -3.71
CA LEU A 305 1.16 -31.26 -4.19
C LEU A 305 1.34 -32.32 -3.10
N ARG A 306 1.90 -31.94 -1.94
CA ARG A 306 2.05 -32.85 -0.82
C ARG A 306 0.69 -33.03 -0.12
N GLN A 307 0.42 -34.24 0.36
CA GLN A 307 -0.75 -34.46 1.22
C GLN A 307 -0.58 -33.65 2.52
N PRO A 308 -1.64 -33.01 3.02
CA PRO A 308 -1.57 -32.14 4.18
C PRO A 308 -1.18 -32.86 5.47
#